data_AF-A0A3N5J9R8-F1
#
_entry.id   AF-A0A3N5J9R8-F1
#
_cell.length_a   1.000
_cell.length_b   1.000
_cell.length_c   1.000
_cell.angle_alpha   90.00
_cell.angle_beta   90.00
_cell.angle_gamma   90.00
#
_symmetry.space_group_name_H-M   'P 1'
#
loop_
_entity.id
_entity.type
_entity.pdbx_description
1 polymer ?
#
loop_
_entity_poly.entity_id
_entity_poly.type
_entity_poly.pdbx_seq_one_letter_code
_entity_poly.pdbx_strand_id
1 'polypeptide(L)'
;MMLLFATEFPIDHGQDPSVFLRIVREWILTAHETALTADDLATFTERDEMSVSAGDELVRLLRVNVPDDEAVAVGYARQEGSLKWATTLVFSRQADDTWVSVRVSADALERGVAVPSAKKPVIVHTLLEELGGAMDGALAVRTTPVRLSDLDMELAVRCVTGEAGCRLPVVYVSVDQTGAHVLHVDALALALSGTAHVLVEPDRMFSMQLKHMSGSHNVYGGTIGVHWPDGNGRRPFFVGGAFRTAADLGPAIIEEIRRAMVGRPPLPRCAWGTVQQAHARLATSEAKEQTAEG
;
A
#
# COMPACT_ATOMS: atom_id res chain seq x y z
N MET A 1 -1.01 5.30 -19.42
CA MET A 1 -0.15 5.09 -18.25
C MET A 1 -0.31 3.67 -17.76
N MET A 2 0.75 2.86 -17.91
CA MET A 2 0.79 1.49 -17.39
C MET A 2 1.01 1.52 -15.87
N LEU A 3 0.14 0.86 -15.10
CA LEU A 3 0.27 0.76 -13.64
C LEU A 3 1.40 -0.21 -13.28
N LEU A 4 2.33 0.24 -12.43
CA LEU A 4 3.53 -0.52 -12.05
C LEU A 4 3.56 -0.89 -10.57
N PHE A 5 2.94 -0.07 -9.73
CA PHE A 5 2.81 -0.32 -8.30
C PHE A 5 1.46 0.21 -7.83
N ALA A 6 0.82 -0.53 -6.94
CA ALA A 6 -0.36 -0.08 -6.23
C ALA A 6 -0.34 -0.65 -4.82
N THR A 7 -0.81 0.12 -3.87
CA THR A 7 -1.21 -0.39 -2.55
C THR A 7 -2.24 0.52 -1.93
N GLU A 8 -3.11 -0.05 -1.11
CA GLU A 8 -4.00 0.69 -0.22
C GLU A 8 -3.97 0.04 1.15
N PHE A 9 -3.87 0.83 2.22
CA PHE A 9 -3.83 0.33 3.58
C PHE A 9 -4.48 1.31 4.56
N PRO A 10 -5.09 0.82 5.65
CA PRO A 10 -5.66 1.67 6.67
C PRO A 10 -4.57 2.31 7.53
N ILE A 11 -4.82 3.55 7.95
CA ILE A 11 -3.99 4.32 8.86
C ILE A 11 -4.81 4.74 10.09
N ASP A 12 -4.14 5.25 11.11
CA ASP A 12 -4.81 5.75 12.31
C ASP A 12 -5.93 6.75 11.92
N HIS A 13 -7.14 6.46 12.40
CA HIS A 13 -8.32 7.20 12.04
C HIS A 13 -8.28 8.66 12.51
N GLY A 14 -7.55 8.93 13.60
CA GLY A 14 -7.38 10.27 14.16
C GLY A 14 -6.48 11.20 13.34
N GLN A 15 -5.87 10.74 12.25
CA GLN A 15 -4.95 11.53 11.44
C GLN A 15 -5.66 12.65 10.68
N ASP A 16 -5.02 13.83 10.70
CA ASP A 16 -5.45 14.99 9.93
C ASP A 16 -4.85 14.94 8.51
N PRO A 17 -5.62 15.23 7.44
CA PRO A 17 -5.07 15.21 6.09
C PRO A 17 -3.96 16.23 5.84
N SER A 18 -3.82 17.27 6.66
CA SER A 18 -2.67 18.17 6.59
C SER A 18 -1.34 17.46 6.87
N VAL A 19 -1.34 16.43 7.73
CA VAL A 19 -0.16 15.59 7.99
C VAL A 19 0.18 14.79 6.74
N PHE A 20 -0.82 14.19 6.09
CA PHE A 20 -0.65 13.51 4.80
C PHE A 20 -0.09 14.45 3.72
N LEU A 21 -0.67 15.66 3.58
CA LEU A 21 -0.20 16.65 2.60
C LEU A 21 1.23 17.12 2.89
N ARG A 22 1.59 17.29 4.16
CA ARG A 22 2.97 17.62 4.55
C ARG A 22 3.95 16.52 4.12
N ILE A 23 3.66 15.26 4.43
CA ILE A 23 4.51 14.12 4.04
C ILE A 23 4.67 14.07 2.51
N VAL A 24 3.59 14.25 1.76
CA VAL A 24 3.62 14.26 0.29
C VAL A 24 4.45 15.42 -0.25
N ARG A 25 4.30 16.62 0.33
CA ARG A 25 5.09 17.81 -0.05
C ARG A 25 6.59 17.57 0.18
N GLU A 26 6.97 17.08 1.35
CA GLU A 26 8.37 16.77 1.68
C GLU A 26 8.95 15.70 0.77
N TRP A 27 8.18 14.66 0.44
CA TRP A 27 8.59 13.63 -0.50
C TRP A 27 8.82 14.17 -1.92
N ILE A 28 7.96 15.06 -2.43
CA ILE A 28 8.15 15.70 -3.74
C ILE A 28 9.42 16.56 -3.72
N LEU A 29 9.60 17.39 -2.69
CA LEU A 29 10.75 18.31 -2.57
C LEU A 29 12.10 17.58 -2.36
N THR A 30 12.07 16.32 -1.93
CA THR A 30 13.26 15.47 -1.78
C THR A 30 13.46 14.51 -2.96
N ALA A 31 12.56 14.54 -3.96
CA ALA A 31 12.73 13.77 -5.17
C ALA A 31 14.01 14.21 -5.90
N HIS A 32 14.76 13.24 -6.43
CA HIS A 32 16.02 13.51 -7.09
C HIS A 32 15.82 14.43 -8.31
N GLU A 33 16.58 15.53 -8.34
CA GLU A 33 16.57 16.53 -9.43
C GLU A 33 15.18 17.18 -9.68
N THR A 34 14.37 17.37 -8.64
CA THR A 34 13.11 18.13 -8.78
C THR A 34 13.39 19.60 -9.14
N ALA A 35 12.60 20.12 -10.08
CA ALA A 35 12.52 21.54 -10.44
C ALA A 35 11.53 22.32 -9.55
N LEU A 36 10.69 21.62 -8.78
CA LEU A 36 9.74 22.23 -7.85
C LEU A 36 10.46 22.74 -6.60
N THR A 37 10.11 23.95 -6.19
CA THR A 37 10.65 24.61 -5.01
C THR A 37 9.66 24.61 -3.85
N ALA A 38 10.15 24.93 -2.64
CA ALA A 38 9.29 25.06 -1.47
C ALA A 38 8.19 26.14 -1.65
N ASP A 39 8.50 27.19 -2.44
CA ASP A 39 7.59 28.29 -2.75
C ASP A 39 6.49 27.85 -3.72
N ASP A 40 6.83 27.03 -4.71
CA ASP A 40 5.86 26.44 -5.66
C ASP A 40 4.78 25.63 -4.92
N LEU A 41 5.15 25.01 -3.80
CA LEU A 41 4.27 24.20 -2.95
C LEU A 41 3.95 24.89 -1.61
N ALA A 42 4.05 26.21 -1.50
CA ALA A 42 3.84 26.92 -0.24
C ALA A 42 2.41 26.77 0.31
N THR A 43 1.41 26.80 -0.59
CA THR A 43 -0.03 26.73 -0.22
C THR A 43 -0.61 25.32 -0.31
N PHE A 44 0.25 24.29 -0.39
CA PHE A 44 -0.13 22.90 -0.65
C PHE A 44 -1.05 22.29 0.41
N THR A 45 -0.99 22.79 1.65
CA THR A 45 -1.83 22.33 2.78
C THR A 45 -3.12 23.13 2.97
N GLU A 46 -3.24 24.27 2.28
CA GLU A 46 -4.26 25.30 2.54
C GLU A 46 -5.32 25.39 1.44
N ARG A 47 -5.06 24.82 0.26
CA ARG A 47 -5.94 24.90 -0.92
C ARG A 47 -6.78 23.64 -1.08
N ASP A 48 -8.00 23.82 -1.59
CA ASP A 48 -8.87 22.70 -1.98
C ASP A 48 -8.54 22.18 -3.39
N GLU A 49 -8.06 23.05 -4.27
CA GLU A 49 -7.55 22.68 -5.59
C GLU A 49 -6.24 23.43 -5.88
N MET A 50 -5.28 22.71 -6.46
CA MET A 50 -4.03 23.29 -6.92
C MET A 50 -3.51 22.53 -8.14
N SER A 51 -2.91 23.25 -9.09
CA SER A 51 -2.13 22.68 -10.18
C SER A 51 -0.88 23.52 -10.39
N VAL A 52 0.30 22.92 -10.23
CA VAL A 52 1.60 23.58 -10.33
C VAL A 52 2.49 22.80 -11.27
N SER A 53 3.15 23.49 -12.19
CA SER A 53 4.10 22.90 -13.13
C SER A 53 5.45 23.61 -13.05
N ALA A 54 6.53 22.84 -13.02
CA ALA A 54 7.90 23.36 -13.07
C ALA A 54 8.75 22.40 -13.92
N GLY A 55 9.37 22.91 -14.99
CA GLY A 55 10.07 22.05 -15.95
C GLY A 55 9.16 20.97 -16.53
N ASP A 56 9.60 19.71 -16.44
CA ASP A 56 8.83 18.54 -16.88
C ASP A 56 8.00 17.90 -15.76
N GLU A 57 7.80 18.61 -14.64
CA GLU A 57 7.05 18.17 -13.49
C GLU A 57 5.69 18.86 -13.38
N LEU A 58 4.70 18.11 -12.89
CA LEU A 58 3.34 18.57 -12.66
C LEU A 58 2.83 17.99 -11.35
N VAL A 59 2.37 18.85 -10.44
CA VAL A 59 1.66 18.49 -9.22
C VAL A 59 0.23 18.97 -9.34
N ARG A 60 -0.73 18.09 -9.02
CA ARG A 60 -2.15 18.41 -8.89
C ARG A 60 -2.64 17.96 -7.53
N LEU A 61 -3.50 18.76 -6.93
CA LEU A 61 -4.16 18.48 -5.67
C LEU A 61 -5.64 18.76 -5.80
N LEU A 62 -6.44 17.86 -5.24
CA LEU A 62 -7.88 18.02 -5.02
C LEU A 62 -8.19 17.59 -3.59
N ARG A 63 -8.96 18.40 -2.86
CA ARG A 63 -9.42 18.11 -1.51
C ARG A 63 -10.93 18.27 -1.44
N VAL A 64 -11.55 17.30 -0.79
CA VAL A 64 -12.97 17.23 -0.49
C VAL A 64 -13.07 17.20 1.02
N ASN A 65 -13.80 18.14 1.59
CA ASN A 65 -14.04 18.21 3.03
C ASN A 65 -15.52 18.39 3.28
N VAL A 66 -16.23 17.28 3.43
CA VAL A 66 -17.62 17.26 3.89
C VAL A 66 -17.75 16.40 5.14
N PRO A 67 -18.79 16.61 5.97
CA PRO A 67 -19.04 15.75 7.12
C PRO A 67 -19.05 14.27 6.71
N ASP A 68 -18.31 13.46 7.47
CA ASP A 68 -18.19 12.00 7.31
C ASP A 68 -17.58 11.51 5.98
N ASP A 69 -17.10 12.39 5.10
CA ASP A 69 -16.37 12.05 3.88
C ASP A 69 -15.33 13.13 3.56
N GLU A 70 -14.10 12.89 3.97
CA GLU A 70 -12.98 13.76 3.68
C GLU A 70 -11.96 13.01 2.82
N ALA A 71 -11.52 13.63 1.73
CA ALA A 71 -10.57 13.02 0.83
C ALA A 71 -9.59 14.05 0.29
N VAL A 72 -8.35 13.62 0.09
CA VAL A 72 -7.31 14.42 -0.54
C VAL A 72 -6.63 13.55 -1.57
N ALA A 73 -6.58 14.01 -2.81
CA ALA A 73 -5.89 13.36 -3.91
C ALA A 73 -4.75 14.23 -4.41
N VAL A 74 -3.54 13.68 -4.46
CA VAL A 74 -2.36 14.30 -5.04
C VAL A 74 -1.89 13.48 -6.23
N GLY A 75 -1.73 14.13 -7.37
CA GLY A 75 -1.10 13.57 -8.57
C GLY A 75 0.22 14.28 -8.82
N TYR A 76 1.33 13.55 -8.80
CA TYR A 76 2.65 14.05 -9.17
C TYR A 76 3.13 13.31 -10.41
N ALA A 77 3.37 14.03 -11.49
CA ALA A 77 3.90 13.50 -12.74
C ALA A 77 5.23 14.17 -13.08
N ARG A 78 6.16 13.40 -13.65
CA ARG A 78 7.44 13.90 -14.14
C ARG A 78 7.92 13.12 -15.35
N GLN A 79 8.69 13.78 -16.21
CA GLN A 79 9.40 13.11 -17.30
C GLN A 79 10.85 12.83 -16.89
N GLU A 80 11.33 11.63 -17.19
CA GLU A 80 12.70 11.20 -17.02
C GLU A 80 13.19 10.59 -18.33
N GLY A 81 13.90 11.39 -19.14
CA GLY A 81 14.30 10.98 -20.48
C GLY A 81 13.08 10.62 -21.34
N SER A 82 12.99 9.36 -21.76
CA SER A 82 11.90 8.82 -22.58
C SER A 82 10.77 8.16 -21.78
N LEU A 83 10.77 8.27 -20.45
CA LEU A 83 9.71 7.77 -19.58
C LEU A 83 8.94 8.93 -18.95
N LYS A 84 7.61 8.81 -18.91
CA LYS A 84 6.75 9.67 -18.11
C LYS A 84 6.23 8.89 -16.91
N TRP A 85 6.57 9.32 -15.72
CA TRP A 85 6.11 8.76 -14.46
C TRP A 85 4.94 9.56 -13.91
N ALA A 86 4.00 8.88 -13.27
CA ALA A 86 2.98 9.50 -12.43
C ALA A 86 2.75 8.69 -11.17
N THR A 87 2.80 9.38 -10.03
CA THR A 87 2.40 8.88 -8.72
C THR A 87 1.10 9.54 -8.32
N THR A 88 0.10 8.75 -7.97
CA THR A 88 -1.17 9.20 -7.40
C THR A 88 -1.23 8.74 -5.96
N LEU A 89 -1.44 9.68 -5.05
CA LEU A 89 -1.63 9.44 -3.64
C LEU A 89 -3.02 9.91 -3.25
N VAL A 90 -3.76 9.10 -2.49
CA VAL A 90 -5.09 9.47 -2.01
C VAL A 90 -5.19 9.16 -0.53
N PHE A 91 -5.57 10.16 0.26
CA PHE A 91 -6.07 10.02 1.62
C PHE A 91 -7.60 10.03 1.55
N SER A 92 -8.25 9.15 2.30
CA SER A 92 -9.70 9.12 2.43
C SER A 92 -10.07 8.74 3.85
N ARG A 93 -10.87 9.59 4.49
CA ARG A 93 -11.43 9.39 5.82
C ARG A 93 -12.95 9.34 5.70
N GLN A 94 -13.53 8.26 6.19
CA GLN A 94 -14.96 8.08 6.36
C GLN A 94 -15.28 7.92 7.84
N ALA A 95 -16.55 7.78 8.22
CA ALA A 95 -16.97 7.77 9.62
C ALA A 95 -16.21 6.77 10.54
N ASP A 96 -15.83 5.59 10.01
CA ASP A 96 -15.29 4.50 10.83
C ASP A 96 -13.79 4.21 10.59
N ASP A 97 -13.22 4.71 9.49
CA ASP A 97 -11.85 4.38 9.11
C ASP A 97 -11.19 5.44 8.21
N THR A 98 -9.86 5.36 8.16
CA THR A 98 -9.04 6.22 7.31
C THR A 98 -8.07 5.36 6.52
N TRP A 99 -7.97 5.64 5.22
CA TRP A 99 -7.20 4.86 4.27
C TRP A 99 -6.31 5.75 3.42
N VAL A 100 -5.13 5.22 3.09
CA VAL A 100 -4.25 5.80 2.08
C VAL A 100 -4.07 4.85 0.91
N SER A 101 -3.91 5.42 -0.28
CA SER A 101 -3.59 4.70 -1.51
C SER A 101 -2.38 5.34 -2.16
N VAL A 102 -1.46 4.50 -2.65
CA VAL A 102 -0.30 4.92 -3.43
C VAL A 102 -0.26 4.11 -4.72
N ARG A 103 -0.27 4.81 -5.85
CA ARG A 103 -0.28 4.22 -7.18
C ARG A 103 0.80 4.86 -8.03
N VAL A 104 1.65 4.04 -8.64
CA VAL A 104 2.71 4.50 -9.55
C VAL A 104 2.49 3.90 -10.91
N SER A 105 2.50 4.74 -11.92
CA SER A 105 2.36 4.37 -13.31
C SER A 105 3.45 5.03 -14.14
N ALA A 106 3.79 4.40 -15.27
CA ALA A 106 4.68 5.02 -16.24
C ALA A 106 4.27 4.67 -17.67
N ASP A 107 4.62 5.55 -18.60
CA ASP A 107 4.54 5.30 -20.04
C ASP A 107 5.88 5.61 -20.70
N ALA A 108 6.19 4.84 -21.74
CA ALA A 108 7.23 5.19 -22.70
C ALA A 108 6.72 6.26 -23.67
N LEU A 109 7.48 7.34 -23.83
CA LEU A 109 7.21 8.41 -24.78
C LEU A 109 7.65 8.05 -26.20
N GLU A 110 8.59 7.12 -26.32
CA GLU A 110 9.15 6.65 -27.58
C GLU A 110 8.89 5.16 -27.80
N ARG A 111 8.81 4.73 -29.07
CA ARG A 111 8.63 3.32 -29.41
C ARG A 111 9.87 2.51 -29.06
N GLY A 112 9.66 1.31 -28.54
CA GLY A 112 10.75 0.38 -28.22
C GLY A 112 11.43 0.61 -26.87
N VAL A 113 11.04 1.66 -26.12
CA VAL A 113 11.50 1.87 -24.74
C VAL A 113 10.72 0.94 -23.82
N ALA A 114 11.45 0.10 -23.07
CA ALA A 114 10.87 -0.79 -22.08
C ALA A 114 10.55 -0.02 -20.79
N VAL A 115 9.32 -0.19 -20.29
CA VAL A 115 8.95 0.34 -18.98
C VAL A 115 9.47 -0.60 -17.89
N PRO A 116 10.24 -0.10 -16.91
CA PRO A 116 10.83 -0.94 -15.87
C PRO A 116 9.78 -1.47 -14.88
N SER A 117 10.15 -2.50 -14.12
CA SER A 117 9.39 -2.88 -12.93
C SER A 117 9.56 -1.82 -11.84
N ALA A 118 8.47 -1.35 -11.24
CA ALA A 118 8.54 -0.40 -10.14
C ALA A 118 8.90 -1.11 -8.83
N LYS A 119 9.85 -0.53 -8.09
CA LYS A 119 10.05 -0.89 -6.68
C LYS A 119 8.95 -0.24 -5.82
N LYS A 120 8.79 -0.73 -4.59
CA LYS A 120 7.95 -0.07 -3.58
C LYS A 120 8.44 1.38 -3.40
N PRO A 121 7.59 2.41 -3.63
CA PRO A 121 7.97 3.80 -3.40
C PRO A 121 8.27 4.05 -1.92
N VAL A 122 9.32 4.83 -1.63
CA VAL A 122 9.74 5.15 -0.25
C VAL A 122 8.60 5.80 0.55
N ILE A 123 7.79 6.64 -0.11
CA ILE A 123 6.64 7.30 0.52
C ILE A 123 5.63 6.32 1.17
N VAL A 124 5.50 5.08 0.68
CA VAL A 124 4.64 4.07 1.34
C VAL A 124 5.09 3.82 2.77
N HIS A 125 6.40 3.74 2.98
CA HIS A 125 6.98 3.53 4.30
C HIS A 125 6.83 4.78 5.17
N THR A 126 7.15 5.96 4.65
CA THR A 126 7.00 7.24 5.36
C THR A 126 5.56 7.49 5.80
N LEU A 127 4.59 7.25 4.92
CA LEU A 127 3.16 7.36 5.26
C LEU A 127 2.78 6.42 6.40
N LEU A 128 3.25 5.17 6.38
CA LEU A 128 2.94 4.20 7.44
C LEU A 128 3.58 4.58 8.78
N GLU A 129 4.82 5.05 8.77
CA GLU A 129 5.53 5.43 10.00
C GLU A 129 4.96 6.70 10.63
N GLU A 130 4.63 7.72 9.83
CA GLU A 130 4.18 9.01 10.34
C GLU A 130 2.67 9.09 10.60
N LEU A 131 1.85 8.41 9.78
CA LEU A 131 0.39 8.39 9.97
C LEU A 131 -0.06 7.25 10.89
N GLY A 132 0.80 6.26 11.15
CA GLY A 132 0.48 5.08 11.95
C GLY A 132 -0.44 4.12 11.20
N GLY A 133 -0.12 2.82 11.22
CA GLY A 133 -0.97 1.80 10.61
C GLY A 133 -2.12 1.37 11.52
N ALA A 134 -3.33 1.28 10.96
CA ALA A 134 -4.52 0.81 11.67
C ALA A 134 -4.83 -0.67 11.38
N MET A 135 -5.93 -1.16 11.94
CA MET A 135 -6.42 -2.52 11.74
C MET A 135 -6.91 -2.72 10.30
N ASP A 136 -6.30 -3.68 9.62
CA ASP A 136 -6.73 -4.23 8.34
C ASP A 136 -7.34 -5.61 8.61
N GLY A 137 -8.64 -5.63 8.96
CA GLY A 137 -9.29 -6.81 9.49
C GLY A 137 -8.72 -7.20 10.84
N ALA A 138 -8.24 -8.44 10.99
CA ALA A 138 -7.69 -8.95 12.24
C ALA A 138 -6.22 -8.53 12.50
N LEU A 139 -5.55 -7.85 11.57
CA LEU A 139 -4.13 -7.52 11.66
C LEU A 139 -3.90 -6.02 11.49
N ALA A 140 -3.11 -5.41 12.38
CA ALA A 140 -2.64 -4.03 12.18
C ALA A 140 -1.58 -3.98 11.07
N VAL A 141 -1.60 -2.93 10.24
CA VAL A 141 -0.56 -2.66 9.25
C VAL A 141 0.69 -2.15 9.96
N ARG A 142 1.85 -2.81 9.76
CA ARG A 142 3.08 -2.51 10.51
C ARG A 142 4.33 -2.67 9.65
N THR A 143 5.45 -2.15 10.15
CA THR A 143 6.80 -2.34 9.58
C THR A 143 7.52 -3.57 10.13
N THR A 144 6.99 -4.17 11.20
CA THR A 144 7.55 -5.33 11.89
C THR A 144 6.65 -6.56 11.73
N PRO A 145 7.21 -7.78 11.79
CA PRO A 145 6.41 -8.99 11.69
C PRO A 145 5.54 -9.21 12.93
N VAL A 146 4.38 -9.82 12.73
CA VAL A 146 3.54 -10.37 13.80
C VAL A 146 4.10 -11.74 14.18
N ARG A 147 4.74 -11.81 15.34
CA ARG A 147 5.26 -13.06 15.90
C ARG A 147 4.18 -13.71 16.75
N LEU A 148 3.70 -14.86 16.30
CA LEU A 148 2.61 -15.58 16.93
C LEU A 148 3.12 -16.33 18.17
N SER A 149 2.23 -16.52 19.12
CA SER A 149 2.36 -17.38 20.29
C SER A 149 1.30 -18.46 20.28
N ASP A 150 1.34 -19.39 21.24
CA ASP A 150 0.32 -20.43 21.39
C ASP A 150 -1.10 -19.89 21.59
N LEU A 151 -1.23 -18.63 22.03
CA LEU A 151 -2.52 -17.95 22.20
C LEU A 151 -3.12 -17.46 20.89
N ASP A 152 -2.33 -17.40 19.82
CA ASP A 152 -2.71 -16.81 18.53
C ASP A 152 -3.16 -17.84 17.49
N MET A 153 -3.45 -19.08 17.92
CA MET A 153 -3.83 -20.17 17.01
C MET A 153 -5.06 -19.83 16.16
N GLU A 154 -6.09 -19.22 16.77
CA GLU A 154 -7.31 -18.84 16.04
C GLU A 154 -7.03 -17.75 14.99
N LEU A 155 -6.21 -16.75 15.34
CA LEU A 155 -5.76 -15.72 14.40
C LEU A 155 -5.00 -16.37 13.23
N ALA A 156 -4.07 -17.27 13.52
CA ALA A 156 -3.30 -17.97 12.51
C ALA A 156 -4.18 -18.78 11.55
N VAL A 157 -5.18 -19.50 12.07
CA VAL A 157 -6.17 -20.23 11.26
C VAL A 157 -6.88 -19.28 10.30
N ARG A 158 -7.42 -18.17 10.81
CA ARG A 158 -8.13 -17.17 9.99
C ARG A 158 -7.21 -16.56 8.93
N CYS A 159 -5.95 -16.29 9.26
CA CYS A 159 -5.00 -15.73 8.31
C CYS A 159 -4.64 -16.72 7.18
N VAL A 160 -4.37 -17.99 7.48
CA VAL A 160 -3.97 -18.96 6.44
C VAL A 160 -5.14 -19.45 5.58
N THR A 161 -6.37 -19.33 6.08
CA THR A 161 -7.61 -19.64 5.34
C THR A 161 -8.17 -18.45 4.57
N GLY A 162 -7.66 -17.23 4.81
CA GLY A 162 -8.14 -16.00 4.17
C GLY A 162 -9.39 -15.41 4.83
N GLU A 163 -9.74 -15.84 6.05
CA GLU A 163 -10.90 -15.42 6.84
C GLU A 163 -10.57 -14.33 7.89
N ALA A 164 -9.36 -13.77 7.84
CA ALA A 164 -8.93 -12.69 8.73
C ALA A 164 -9.59 -11.33 8.43
N GLY A 165 -10.29 -11.20 7.30
CA GLY A 165 -10.89 -9.94 6.87
C GLY A 165 -9.88 -8.88 6.43
N CYS A 166 -8.60 -9.26 6.28
CA CYS A 166 -7.55 -8.37 5.81
C CYS A 166 -7.75 -8.04 4.34
N ARG A 167 -7.64 -6.77 3.97
CA ARG A 167 -7.50 -6.35 2.59
C ARG A 167 -6.11 -6.74 2.08
N LEU A 168 -5.05 -6.52 2.84
CA LEU A 168 -3.69 -6.88 2.41
C LEU A 168 -3.47 -8.40 2.50
N PRO A 169 -2.66 -8.98 1.61
CA PRO A 169 -2.28 -10.39 1.70
C PRO A 169 -1.47 -10.68 2.97
N VAL A 170 -1.52 -11.93 3.42
CA VAL A 170 -0.74 -12.40 4.57
C VAL A 170 0.41 -13.28 4.09
N VAL A 171 1.64 -12.91 4.44
CA VAL A 171 2.83 -13.72 4.27
C VAL A 171 3.07 -14.50 5.55
N TYR A 172 2.75 -15.79 5.54
CA TYR A 172 2.97 -16.70 6.65
C TYR A 172 4.33 -17.38 6.53
N VAL A 173 5.18 -17.22 7.54
CA VAL A 173 6.53 -17.75 7.62
C VAL A 173 6.55 -18.93 8.59
N SER A 174 6.73 -20.14 8.05
CA SER A 174 6.89 -21.34 8.88
C SER A 174 8.34 -21.54 9.35
N VAL A 175 8.52 -22.23 10.47
CA VAL A 175 9.83 -22.68 10.93
C VAL A 175 10.25 -23.95 10.19
N ASP A 176 11.56 -24.11 10.01
CA ASP A 176 12.15 -25.29 9.40
C ASP A 176 12.27 -26.47 10.38
N GLN A 177 12.95 -27.54 9.95
CA GLN A 177 13.14 -28.73 10.78
C GLN A 177 13.95 -28.47 12.05
N THR A 178 14.78 -27.43 12.07
CA THR A 178 15.61 -26.99 13.19
C THR A 178 14.91 -25.98 14.10
N GLY A 179 13.73 -25.49 13.70
CA GLY A 179 13.02 -24.41 14.39
C GLY A 179 13.48 -23.01 13.97
N ALA A 180 14.30 -22.89 12.91
CA ALA A 180 14.80 -21.62 12.40
C ALA A 180 13.93 -21.09 11.25
N HIS A 181 14.12 -19.82 10.88
CA HIS A 181 13.52 -19.22 9.70
C HIS A 181 14.51 -19.21 8.54
N VAL A 182 14.02 -19.51 7.33
CA VAL A 182 14.85 -19.63 6.13
C VAL A 182 15.42 -18.29 5.63
N LEU A 183 14.92 -17.14 6.12
CA LEU A 183 15.39 -15.81 5.75
C LEU A 183 15.27 -14.82 6.92
N HIS A 184 15.83 -13.61 6.76
CA HIS A 184 15.74 -12.54 7.74
C HIS A 184 14.33 -11.91 7.76
N VAL A 185 13.48 -12.38 8.67
CA VAL A 185 12.04 -12.09 8.65
C VAL A 185 11.73 -10.61 8.87
N ASP A 186 12.46 -9.92 9.73
CA ASP A 186 12.23 -8.48 9.96
C ASP A 186 12.54 -7.63 8.72
N ALA A 187 13.51 -8.06 7.90
CA ALA A 187 13.85 -7.37 6.65
C ALA A 187 12.77 -7.59 5.59
N LEU A 188 12.16 -8.79 5.56
CA LEU A 188 11.01 -9.07 4.71
C LEU A 188 9.79 -8.24 5.12
N ALA A 189 9.49 -8.16 6.43
CA ALA A 189 8.39 -7.34 6.94
C ALA A 189 8.57 -5.85 6.62
N LEU A 190 9.78 -5.31 6.80
CA LEU A 190 10.07 -3.94 6.42
C LEU A 190 9.89 -3.70 4.91
N ALA A 191 10.37 -4.62 4.08
CA ALA A 191 10.22 -4.55 2.63
C ALA A 191 8.74 -4.59 2.19
N LEU A 192 7.91 -5.38 2.87
CA LEU A 192 6.48 -5.54 2.60
C LEU A 192 5.56 -4.58 3.37
N SER A 193 6.13 -3.70 4.20
CA SER A 193 5.34 -2.74 4.97
C SER A 193 4.44 -1.90 4.07
N GLY A 194 3.15 -1.85 4.41
CA GLY A 194 2.11 -1.21 3.63
C GLY A 194 1.66 -1.96 2.37
N THR A 195 2.14 -3.19 2.10
CA THR A 195 1.72 -4.02 0.96
C THR A 195 1.32 -5.45 1.33
N ALA A 196 1.78 -5.97 2.47
CA ALA A 196 1.35 -7.24 3.03
C ALA A 196 1.59 -7.28 4.54
N HIS A 197 0.86 -8.15 5.24
CA HIS A 197 1.17 -8.54 6.61
C HIS A 197 2.18 -9.67 6.61
N VAL A 198 3.09 -9.70 7.60
CA VAL A 198 4.03 -10.82 7.78
C VAL A 198 3.76 -11.48 9.12
N LEU A 199 3.36 -12.75 9.09
CA LEU A 199 3.07 -13.57 10.26
C LEU A 199 4.13 -14.65 10.41
N VAL A 200 4.57 -14.88 11.63
CA VAL A 200 5.68 -15.79 11.95
C VAL A 200 5.23 -16.77 13.01
N GLU A 201 5.29 -18.06 12.69
CA GLU A 201 4.94 -19.10 13.64
C GLU A 201 6.04 -19.30 14.69
N PRO A 202 5.69 -19.66 15.93
CA PRO A 202 6.66 -19.79 17.02
C PRO A 202 7.52 -21.06 16.87
N ASP A 203 6.89 -22.19 16.53
CA ASP A 203 7.57 -23.48 16.49
C ASP A 203 6.84 -24.53 15.64
N ARG A 204 7.42 -25.73 15.60
CA ARG A 204 6.91 -26.87 14.83
C ARG A 204 5.62 -27.46 15.40
N MET A 205 5.42 -27.40 16.72
CA MET A 205 4.19 -27.91 17.34
C MET A 205 3.00 -27.05 16.93
N PHE A 206 3.18 -25.73 16.94
CA PHE A 206 2.21 -24.78 16.41
C PHE A 206 1.86 -25.09 14.95
N SER A 207 2.86 -25.34 14.10
CA SER A 207 2.66 -25.68 12.69
C SER A 207 1.80 -26.94 12.48
N MET A 208 2.01 -27.97 13.30
CA MET A 208 1.22 -29.21 13.24
C MET A 208 -0.22 -28.99 13.69
N GLN A 209 -0.43 -28.24 14.77
CA GLN A 209 -1.77 -27.91 15.25
C GLN A 209 -2.53 -27.05 14.23
N LEU A 210 -1.87 -26.03 13.69
CA LEU A 210 -2.43 -25.17 12.64
C LEU A 210 -2.81 -25.99 11.41
N LYS A 211 -2.01 -27.00 11.02
CA LYS A 211 -2.34 -27.90 9.92
C LYS A 211 -3.64 -28.66 10.15
N HIS A 212 -3.86 -29.15 11.37
CA HIS A 212 -5.10 -29.84 11.70
C HIS A 212 -6.29 -28.88 11.66
N MET A 213 -6.18 -27.72 12.31
CA MET A 213 -7.28 -26.77 12.47
C MET A 213 -7.64 -26.04 11.17
N SER A 214 -6.65 -25.76 10.32
CA SER A 214 -6.85 -25.08 9.04
C SER A 214 -7.18 -26.05 7.89
N GLY A 215 -7.36 -27.35 8.13
CA GLY A 215 -7.57 -28.31 7.04
C GLY A 215 -6.39 -28.39 6.06
N SER A 216 -5.16 -28.25 6.57
CA SER A 216 -3.91 -28.18 5.79
C SER A 216 -3.79 -26.99 4.84
N HIS A 217 -4.44 -25.87 5.17
CA HIS A 217 -4.28 -24.61 4.43
C HIS A 217 -2.95 -23.90 4.72
N ASN A 218 -2.31 -24.15 5.88
CA ASN A 218 -1.00 -23.59 6.18
C ASN A 218 0.14 -24.20 5.33
N VAL A 219 1.22 -23.44 5.23
CA VAL A 219 2.54 -23.95 4.83
C VAL A 219 3.31 -24.40 6.06
N TYR A 220 4.35 -25.22 5.88
CA TYR A 220 5.16 -25.78 6.97
C TYR A 220 6.60 -26.09 6.51
N GLY A 221 7.48 -26.38 7.47
CA GLY A 221 8.81 -26.93 7.22
C GLY A 221 9.77 -25.94 6.54
N GLY A 222 9.71 -24.66 6.93
CA GLY A 222 10.53 -23.58 6.37
C GLY A 222 9.97 -23.00 5.08
N THR A 223 8.79 -23.45 4.64
CA THR A 223 8.07 -22.86 3.51
C THR A 223 7.47 -21.51 3.92
N ILE A 224 7.48 -20.53 3.03
CA ILE A 224 6.78 -19.26 3.19
C ILE A 224 5.55 -19.26 2.29
N GLY A 225 4.38 -18.93 2.84
CA GLY A 225 3.12 -18.92 2.11
C GLY A 225 2.60 -17.50 1.96
N VAL A 226 2.28 -17.09 0.74
CA VAL A 226 1.46 -15.88 0.51
C VAL A 226 0.01 -16.34 0.45
N HIS A 227 -0.79 -15.93 1.44
CA HIS A 227 -2.20 -16.22 1.56
C HIS A 227 -3.00 -15.00 1.10
N TRP A 228 -3.85 -15.21 0.10
CA TRP A 228 -4.63 -14.13 -0.49
C TRP A 228 -5.90 -13.87 0.33
N PRO A 229 -6.37 -12.61 0.39
CA PRO A 229 -7.65 -12.26 1.02
C PRO A 229 -8.82 -13.07 0.48
N ASP A 230 -9.88 -13.17 1.27
CA ASP A 230 -11.18 -13.75 0.87
C ASP A 230 -11.08 -15.21 0.38
N GLY A 231 -10.12 -15.96 0.91
CA GLY A 231 -9.92 -17.37 0.57
C GLY A 231 -9.45 -17.61 -0.88
N ASN A 232 -8.87 -16.62 -1.55
CA ASN A 232 -8.41 -16.69 -2.94
C ASN A 232 -7.15 -17.57 -3.16
N GLY A 233 -6.94 -18.56 -2.29
CA GLY A 233 -5.84 -19.52 -2.35
C GLY A 233 -4.55 -19.03 -1.72
N ARG A 234 -3.48 -19.80 -1.94
CA ARG A 234 -2.14 -19.53 -1.43
C ARG A 234 -1.07 -19.78 -2.49
N ARG A 235 0.07 -19.11 -2.35
CA ARG A 235 1.28 -19.41 -3.12
C ARG A 235 2.46 -19.76 -2.20
N PRO A 236 2.99 -20.99 -2.25
CA PRO A 236 4.14 -21.41 -1.45
C PRO A 236 5.48 -21.04 -2.10
N PHE A 237 6.46 -20.72 -1.26
CA PHE A 237 7.85 -20.41 -1.62
C PHE A 237 8.79 -21.21 -0.72
N PHE A 238 9.69 -22.00 -1.32
CA PHE A 238 10.64 -22.86 -0.59
C PHE A 238 11.92 -23.06 -1.40
N VAL A 239 13.01 -23.40 -0.71
CA VAL A 239 14.31 -23.73 -1.32
C VAL A 239 14.28 -25.17 -1.87
N GLY A 240 14.83 -25.38 -3.06
CA GLY A 240 14.89 -26.71 -3.68
C GLY A 240 13.91 -26.93 -4.83
N GLY A 241 13.30 -25.85 -5.33
CA GLY A 241 12.44 -25.84 -6.52
C GLY A 241 12.84 -24.72 -7.48
N ALA A 242 11.91 -23.80 -7.75
CA ALA A 242 12.18 -22.60 -8.57
C ALA A 242 13.24 -21.67 -7.95
N PHE A 243 13.52 -21.82 -6.66
CA PHE A 243 14.46 -21.00 -5.90
C PHE A 243 15.63 -21.88 -5.42
N ARG A 244 16.85 -21.45 -5.76
CA ARG A 244 18.07 -22.22 -5.48
C ARG A 244 18.56 -21.95 -4.06
N THR A 245 18.38 -20.73 -3.58
CA THR A 245 18.87 -20.28 -2.28
C THR A 245 17.80 -19.52 -1.51
N ALA A 246 17.97 -19.43 -0.19
CA ALA A 246 17.14 -18.60 0.68
C ALA A 246 17.11 -17.11 0.25
N ALA A 247 18.22 -16.60 -0.28
CA ALA A 247 18.34 -15.23 -0.74
C ALA A 247 17.41 -14.90 -1.92
N ASP A 248 17.00 -15.92 -2.69
CA ASP A 248 16.09 -15.76 -3.83
C ASP A 248 14.63 -15.57 -3.38
N LEU A 249 14.27 -16.04 -2.17
CA LEU A 249 12.88 -16.07 -1.70
C LEU A 249 12.31 -14.67 -1.47
N GLY A 250 13.04 -13.81 -0.76
CA GLY A 250 12.58 -12.45 -0.42
C GLY A 250 12.19 -11.63 -1.65
N PRO A 251 13.09 -11.44 -2.63
CA PRO A 251 12.77 -10.75 -3.88
C PRO A 251 11.60 -11.37 -4.64
N ALA A 252 11.49 -12.70 -4.66
CA ALA A 252 10.39 -13.39 -5.35
C ALA A 252 9.03 -13.15 -4.68
N ILE A 253 8.97 -13.14 -3.35
CA ILE A 253 7.76 -12.84 -2.59
C ILE A 253 7.33 -11.39 -2.81
N ILE A 254 8.28 -10.45 -2.75
CA ILE A 254 8.02 -9.02 -2.99
C ILE A 254 7.45 -8.80 -4.38
N GLU A 255 8.06 -9.41 -5.40
CA GLU A 255 7.60 -9.30 -6.78
C GLU A 255 6.20 -9.91 -6.99
N GLU A 256 5.91 -11.04 -6.34
CA GLU A 256 4.58 -11.66 -6.40
C GLU A 256 3.50 -10.76 -5.83
N ILE A 257 3.73 -10.21 -4.63
CA ILE A 257 2.78 -9.33 -3.95
C ILE A 257 2.58 -8.06 -4.78
N ARG A 258 3.67 -7.48 -5.32
CA ARG A 258 3.58 -6.30 -6.20
C ARG A 258 2.69 -6.58 -7.41
N ARG A 259 2.88 -7.72 -8.10
CA ARG A 259 2.05 -8.10 -9.25
C ARG A 259 0.57 -8.25 -8.89
N ALA A 260 0.29 -8.92 -7.77
CA ALA A 260 -1.07 -9.11 -7.30
C ALA A 260 -1.76 -7.78 -6.97
N MET A 261 -1.05 -6.85 -6.32
CA MET A 261 -1.60 -5.54 -5.99
C MET A 261 -1.88 -4.66 -7.21
N VAL A 262 -1.02 -4.71 -8.23
CA VAL A 262 -1.25 -4.01 -9.52
C VAL A 262 -2.52 -4.51 -10.21
N GLY A 263 -2.79 -5.82 -10.14
CA GLY A 263 -4.00 -6.42 -10.72
C GLY A 263 -5.30 -6.12 -9.96
N ARG A 264 -5.21 -5.53 -8.77
CA ARG A 264 -6.36 -5.32 -7.90
C ARG A 264 -7.05 -3.97 -8.15
N PRO A 265 -8.39 -3.94 -8.25
CA PRO A 265 -9.14 -2.68 -8.27
C PRO A 265 -8.91 -1.83 -7.01
N PRO A 266 -8.76 -0.50 -7.15
CA PRO A 266 -8.69 0.39 -5.99
C PRO A 266 -9.95 0.31 -5.15
N LEU A 267 -9.83 0.64 -3.86
CA LEU A 267 -10.99 1.09 -3.10
C LEU A 267 -11.58 2.31 -3.82
N PRO A 268 -12.89 2.33 -4.13
CA PRO A 268 -13.49 3.47 -4.83
C PRO A 268 -13.18 4.81 -4.15
N ARG A 269 -13.26 4.89 -2.81
CA ARG A 269 -12.93 6.10 -2.03
C ARG A 269 -11.47 6.55 -2.13
N CYS A 270 -10.56 5.65 -2.52
CA CYS A 270 -9.13 5.93 -2.66
C CYS A 270 -8.69 6.13 -4.12
N ALA A 271 -9.64 6.29 -5.06
CA ALA A 271 -9.35 6.54 -6.46
C ALA A 271 -9.42 8.04 -6.79
N TRP A 272 -8.43 8.54 -7.55
CA TRP A 272 -8.41 9.94 -8.02
C TRP A 272 -9.73 10.38 -8.65
N GLY A 273 -10.29 9.54 -9.54
CA GLY A 273 -11.53 9.86 -10.25
C GLY A 273 -12.71 10.07 -9.30
N THR A 274 -12.77 9.34 -8.18
CA THR A 274 -13.82 9.50 -7.18
C THR A 274 -13.69 10.83 -6.45
N VAL A 275 -12.48 11.19 -6.01
CA VAL A 275 -12.20 12.47 -5.36
C VAL A 275 -12.48 13.63 -6.31
N GLN A 276 -12.08 13.50 -7.58
CA GLN A 276 -12.36 14.49 -8.62
C GLN A 276 -13.86 14.69 -8.85
N GLN A 277 -14.63 13.60 -8.91
CA GLN A 277 -16.08 13.69 -9.05
C GLN A 277 -16.74 14.32 -7.81
N ALA A 278 -16.29 13.98 -6.61
CA ALA A 278 -16.79 14.58 -5.36
C ALA A 278 -16.49 16.08 -5.30
N HIS A 279 -15.26 16.49 -5.62
CA HIS A 279 -14.86 17.89 -5.72
C HIS A 279 -15.72 18.67 -6.73
N ALA A 280 -15.92 18.12 -7.93
CA ALA A 280 -16.76 18.77 -8.95
C ALA A 280 -18.22 18.93 -8.53
N ARG A 281 -18.78 17.97 -7.76
CA ARG A 281 -20.13 18.09 -7.21
C ARG A 281 -20.24 19.23 -6.21
N LEU A 282 -19.25 19.40 -5.32
CA LEU A 282 -19.22 20.48 -4.34
C LEU A 282 -19.14 21.87 -4.99
N ALA A 283 -18.23 22.04 -5.95
CA ALA A 283 -18.13 23.29 -6.70
C ALA A 283 -19.45 23.63 -7.42
N THR A 284 -20.20 22.63 -7.89
CA THR A 284 -21.50 22.82 -8.55
C THR A 284 -22.61 23.21 -7.55
N SER A 285 -22.62 22.65 -6.34
CA SER A 285 -23.61 23.03 -5.31
C SER A 285 -23.38 24.46 -4.82
N GLU A 286 -22.12 24.83 -4.55
CA GLU A 286 -21.76 26.17 -4.10
C GLU A 286 -22.11 27.24 -5.13
N ALA A 287 -21.86 26.98 -6.42
CA ALA A 287 -22.23 27.90 -7.50
C ALA A 287 -23.76 28.10 -7.61
N LYS A 288 -24.56 27.06 -7.34
CA LYS A 288 -26.03 27.16 -7.36
C LYS A 288 -26.58 27.97 -6.19
N GLU A 289 -26.00 27.81 -5.00
CA GLU A 289 -26.38 28.57 -3.81
C GLU A 289 -26.07 30.07 -4.00
N GLN A 290 -24.89 30.41 -4.53
CA GLN A 290 -24.52 31.80 -4.82
C GLN A 290 -25.43 32.45 -5.88
N THR A 291 -25.96 31.68 -6.83
CA THR A 291 -26.89 32.18 -7.86
C THR A 291 -28.33 32.32 -7.33
N ALA A 292 -28.69 31.60 -6.27
CA ALA A 292 -30.00 31.69 -5.64
C ALA A 292 -30.12 32.84 -4.63
N GLU A 293 -28.98 33.33 -4.11
CA GLU A 293 -28.90 34.44 -3.15
C GLU A 293 -28.67 35.83 -3.79
N GLY A 294 -28.40 35.90 -5.11
CA GLY A 294 -28.18 37.13 -5.88
C GLY A 294 -29.35 37.53 -6.76
#